data_AF-A0A5F2AZY1-F1
#
_entry.id   AF-A0A5F2AZY1-F1
#
_cell.length_a   1.000
_cell.length_b   1.000
_cell.length_c   1.000
_cell.angle_alpha   90.00
_cell.angle_beta   90.00
_cell.angle_gamma   90.00
#
_symmetry.space_group_name_H-M   'P 1'
#
loop_
_entity.id
_entity.type
_entity.pdbx_description
1 polymer ?
#
loop_
_entity_poly.entity_id
_entity_poly.type
_entity_poly.pdbx_seq_one_letter_code
_entity_poly.pdbx_strand_id
1 'polypeptide(L)'
;MGGGYHSRSPEEFKKFLAESRKQSGGGKFSRVRLVFILNLVLVVLVIGMVAKTMNPGAFTVQSSSPKVRMDSVTLYVKSSREGKEGFPTLFLFIKNEESAQEIRFPNSDWNFRISLNTKEGLNCLDSAWEVPERTLHPGKIEFARFKLNDEAADALPPDCKVKSPDGFVDRMFRRTASQSGLKLEVGISHREDRKVLTIENL
;
A
#
# COMPACT_ATOMS: atom_id res chain seq x y z
N MET A 1 -32.28 21.40 70.16
CA MET A 1 -33.59 22.08 69.98
C MET A 1 -33.75 22.36 68.50
N GLY A 2 -34.73 21.71 67.87
CA GLY A 2 -34.96 21.82 66.44
C GLY A 2 -35.63 23.14 66.07
N GLY A 3 -35.13 23.75 65.00
CA GLY A 3 -35.88 24.65 64.12
C GLY A 3 -35.42 24.28 62.72
N GLY A 4 -36.16 23.49 61.95
CA GLY A 4 -37.53 23.78 61.56
C GLY A 4 -37.44 24.52 60.23
N TYR A 5 -37.49 23.75 59.14
CA TYR A 5 -37.44 24.26 57.77
C TYR A 5 -38.55 25.29 57.56
N HIS A 6 -38.17 26.56 57.37
CA HIS A 6 -39.08 27.58 56.89
C HIS A 6 -38.48 28.29 55.66
N SER A 7 -39.07 27.94 54.51
CA SER A 7 -39.41 28.88 53.44
C SER A 7 -38.28 29.73 52.86
N ARG A 8 -37.31 29.09 52.18
CA ARG A 8 -36.52 29.84 51.17
C ARG A 8 -37.47 30.28 50.06
N SER A 9 -37.49 31.57 49.77
CA SER A 9 -38.34 32.13 48.71
C SER A 9 -37.93 31.54 47.35
N PRO A 10 -38.85 31.47 46.37
CA PRO A 10 -38.54 30.97 45.02
C PRO A 10 -37.36 31.70 44.35
N GLU A 11 -37.14 32.96 44.72
CA GLU A 11 -36.03 33.80 44.29
C GLU A 11 -34.67 33.29 44.79
N GLU A 12 -34.56 32.89 46.06
CA GLU A 12 -33.30 32.39 46.63
C GLU A 12 -32.92 31.01 46.08
N PHE A 13 -33.91 30.17 45.77
CA PHE A 13 -33.65 28.88 45.14
C PHE A 13 -33.17 29.05 43.69
N LYS A 14 -33.76 29.99 42.93
CA LYS A 14 -33.27 30.38 41.60
C LYS A 14 -31.85 30.95 41.67
N LYS A 15 -31.54 31.76 42.67
CA LYS A 15 -30.20 32.33 42.87
C LYS A 15 -29.18 31.25 43.19
N PHE A 16 -29.51 30.28 44.04
CA PHE A 16 -28.65 29.13 44.36
C PHE A 16 -28.43 28.20 43.15
N LEU A 17 -29.46 27.98 42.33
CA LEU A 17 -29.35 27.22 41.07
C LEU A 17 -28.53 27.96 40.00
N ALA A 18 -28.62 29.29 39.94
CA ALA A 18 -27.79 30.11 39.06
C ALA A 18 -26.32 30.16 39.52
N GLU A 19 -26.08 30.23 40.84
CA GLU A 19 -24.74 30.19 41.45
C GLU A 19 -24.04 28.84 41.19
N SER A 20 -24.77 27.73 41.36
CA SER A 20 -24.25 26.38 41.08
C SER A 20 -24.04 26.10 39.58
N ARG A 21 -24.84 26.70 38.69
CA ARG A 21 -24.56 26.68 37.23
C ARG A 21 -23.35 27.53 36.84
N LYS A 22 -23.08 28.64 37.53
CA LYS A 22 -21.88 29.46 37.28
C LYS A 22 -20.60 28.78 37.75
N GLN A 23 -20.64 28.03 38.86
CA GLN A 23 -19.47 27.28 39.35
C GLN A 23 -19.15 25.99 38.55
N SER A 24 -20.09 25.47 37.76
CA SER A 24 -19.85 24.25 36.95
C SER A 24 -19.31 24.51 35.53
N GLY A 25 -19.13 25.78 35.13
CA GLY A 25 -18.78 26.16 33.75
C GLY A 25 -17.32 26.56 33.49
N GLY A 26 -16.38 26.39 34.42
CA GLY A 26 -15.07 27.05 34.35
C GLY A 26 -13.83 26.12 34.25
N GLY A 27 -13.36 25.85 33.02
CA GLY A 27 -11.93 25.71 32.69
C GLY A 27 -11.14 24.45 33.11
N LYS A 28 -11.55 23.69 34.14
CA LYS A 28 -10.75 22.55 34.66
C LYS A 28 -11.06 21.21 33.97
N PHE A 29 -12.32 20.98 33.59
CA PHE A 29 -12.75 19.77 32.87
C PHE A 29 -12.27 19.71 31.40
N SER A 30 -12.02 20.87 30.78
CA SER A 30 -11.50 20.96 29.41
C SER A 30 -10.04 20.54 29.31
N ARG A 31 -9.19 20.94 30.28
CA ARG A 31 -7.76 20.57 30.30
C ARG A 31 -7.54 19.07 30.48
N VAL A 32 -8.32 18.41 31.35
CA VAL A 32 -8.23 16.95 31.54
C VAL A 32 -8.62 16.20 30.26
N ARG A 33 -9.70 16.61 29.58
CA ARG A 33 -10.07 16.02 28.28
C ARG A 33 -9.02 16.27 27.20
N LEU A 34 -8.40 17.45 27.18
CA LEU A 34 -7.34 17.78 26.22
C LEU A 34 -6.08 16.93 26.44
N VAL A 35 -5.67 16.74 27.70
CA VAL A 35 -4.56 15.83 28.05
C VAL A 35 -4.87 14.39 27.62
N PHE A 36 -6.10 13.92 27.83
CA PHE A 36 -6.52 12.60 27.38
C PHE A 36 -6.47 12.44 25.86
N ILE A 37 -6.97 13.42 25.10
CA ILE A 37 -6.91 13.39 23.63
C ILE A 37 -5.45 13.41 23.15
N LEU A 38 -4.61 14.26 23.75
CA LEU A 38 -3.21 14.38 23.36
C LEU A 38 -2.43 13.10 23.67
N ASN A 39 -2.69 12.47 24.82
CA ASN A 39 -2.14 11.15 25.15
C ASN A 39 -2.66 10.07 24.20
N LEU A 40 -3.95 10.07 23.85
CA LEU A 40 -4.50 9.11 22.89
C LEU A 40 -3.81 9.22 21.52
N VAL A 41 -3.63 10.45 21.01
CA VAL A 41 -2.91 10.71 19.77
C VAL A 41 -1.47 10.22 19.87
N LEU A 42 -0.79 10.49 21.00
CA LEU A 42 0.59 10.08 21.21
C LEU A 42 0.73 8.55 21.27
N VAL A 43 -0.20 7.86 21.93
CA VAL A 43 -0.27 6.39 21.96
C VAL A 43 -0.50 5.83 20.55
N VAL A 44 -1.42 6.40 19.77
CA VAL A 44 -1.66 5.98 18.39
C VAL A 44 -0.41 6.21 17.52
N LEU A 45 0.32 7.32 17.71
CA LEU A 45 1.57 7.58 17.00
C LEU A 45 2.67 6.59 17.38
N VAL A 46 2.82 6.25 18.66
CA VAL A 46 3.80 5.27 19.13
C VAL A 46 3.45 3.88 18.59
N ILE A 47 2.18 3.46 18.65
CA ILE A 47 1.72 2.20 18.04
C ILE A 47 1.98 2.21 16.53
N GLY A 48 1.72 3.32 15.85
CA GLY A 48 2.04 3.48 14.42
C GLY A 48 3.54 3.36 14.13
N MET A 49 4.40 3.94 14.97
CA MET A 49 5.86 3.82 14.85
C MET A 49 6.35 2.40 15.14
N VAL A 50 5.81 1.74 16.17
CA VAL A 50 6.15 0.36 16.50
C VAL A 50 5.65 -0.61 15.43
N ALA A 51 4.43 -0.43 14.92
CA ALA A 51 3.91 -1.19 13.79
C ALA A 51 4.77 -0.99 12.53
N LYS A 52 5.28 0.23 12.31
CA LYS A 52 6.23 0.55 11.23
C LYS A 52 7.58 -0.15 11.41
N THR A 53 8.10 -0.28 12.63
CA THR A 53 9.39 -0.96 12.89
C THR A 53 9.24 -2.48 12.92
N MET A 54 8.10 -3.01 13.35
CA MET A 54 7.82 -4.45 13.39
C MET A 54 7.44 -5.03 12.02
N ASN A 55 6.91 -4.21 11.10
CA ASN A 55 6.65 -4.59 9.71
C ASN A 55 7.32 -3.63 8.73
N PRO A 56 8.66 -3.66 8.59
CA PRO A 56 9.38 -2.82 7.63
C PRO A 56 8.97 -3.10 6.17
N GLY A 57 8.29 -4.22 5.89
CA GLY A 57 7.74 -4.58 4.57
C GLY A 57 6.35 -4.01 4.24
N ALA A 58 5.61 -3.44 5.21
CA ALA A 58 4.23 -2.98 4.98
C ALA A 58 4.12 -1.67 4.17
N PHE A 59 5.25 -1.00 3.92
CA PHE A 59 5.34 0.19 3.06
C PHE A 59 6.51 0.10 2.08
N THR A 60 6.76 -1.08 1.51
CA THR A 60 7.45 -1.09 0.21
C THR A 60 6.54 -0.35 -0.77
N VAL A 61 7.09 0.57 -1.58
CA VAL A 61 6.32 1.23 -2.64
C VAL A 61 5.90 0.13 -3.60
N GLN A 62 4.69 -0.41 -3.39
CA GLN A 62 4.11 -1.42 -4.24
C GLN A 62 3.30 -0.71 -5.31
N SER A 63 3.92 -0.53 -6.48
CA SER A 63 3.17 -0.10 -7.64
C SER A 63 2.42 -1.32 -8.19
N SER A 64 1.15 -1.15 -8.54
CA SER A 64 0.28 -2.22 -9.03
C SER A 64 -0.31 -1.83 -10.37
N SER A 65 -0.38 -2.78 -11.30
CA SER A 65 -1.13 -2.59 -12.54
C SER A 65 -2.64 -2.63 -12.26
N PRO A 66 -3.46 -2.09 -13.18
CA PRO A 66 -4.87 -2.45 -13.25
C PRO A 66 -5.04 -3.96 -13.39
N LYS A 67 -6.18 -4.46 -12.90
CA LYS A 67 -6.58 -5.86 -13.09
C LYS A 67 -7.16 -6.03 -14.48
N VAL A 68 -6.74 -7.08 -15.17
CA VAL A 68 -7.30 -7.44 -16.47
C VAL A 68 -7.85 -8.85 -16.38
N ARG A 69 -9.05 -9.04 -16.93
CA ARG A 69 -9.67 -10.35 -17.05
C ARG A 69 -9.45 -10.87 -18.46
N MET A 70 -8.97 -12.11 -18.57
CA MET A 70 -8.87 -12.87 -19.81
C MET A 70 -9.42 -14.26 -19.54
N ASP A 71 -10.41 -14.67 -20.33
CA ASP A 71 -11.15 -15.92 -20.10
C ASP A 71 -11.73 -15.98 -18.66
N SER A 72 -11.44 -17.05 -17.92
CA SER A 72 -11.84 -17.26 -16.52
C SER A 72 -10.84 -16.72 -15.49
N VAL A 73 -9.80 -15.99 -15.92
CA VAL A 73 -8.67 -15.60 -15.07
C VAL A 73 -8.53 -14.07 -14.99
N THR A 74 -8.34 -13.57 -13.77
CA THR A 74 -7.97 -12.17 -13.52
C THR A 74 -6.48 -12.07 -13.20
N LEU A 75 -5.80 -11.19 -13.92
CA LEU A 75 -4.34 -10.99 -13.90
C LEU A 75 -4.00 -9.56 -13.50
N TYR A 76 -2.99 -9.40 -12.64
CA TYR A 76 -2.40 -8.10 -12.32
C TYR A 76 -0.96 -8.27 -11.85
N VAL A 77 -0.12 -7.26 -12.04
CA VAL A 77 1.27 -7.28 -11.61
C VAL A 77 1.47 -6.29 -10.48
N LYS A 78 2.30 -6.66 -9.51
CA LYS A 78 2.82 -5.75 -8.49
C LYS A 78 4.34 -5.72 -8.51
N SER A 79 4.92 -4.55 -8.30
CA SER A 79 6.34 -4.43 -7.98
C SER A 79 6.53 -4.41 -6.46
N SER A 80 7.64 -4.97 -5.98
CA SER A 80 8.08 -4.81 -4.59
C SER A 80 9.57 -4.53 -4.58
N ARG A 81 9.93 -3.48 -3.83
CA ARG A 81 11.32 -3.16 -3.48
C ARG A 81 11.56 -3.58 -2.04
N GLU A 82 12.07 -4.79 -1.84
CA GLU A 82 12.41 -5.33 -0.51
C GLU A 82 13.69 -4.69 0.05
N GLY A 83 13.70 -3.37 0.26
CA GLY A 83 14.75 -2.64 1.01
C GLY A 83 16.19 -2.74 0.51
N LYS A 84 16.46 -3.53 -0.53
CA LYS A 84 17.75 -3.77 -1.15
C LYS A 84 17.91 -2.96 -2.43
N GLU A 85 19.15 -2.63 -2.71
CA GLU A 85 19.60 -2.00 -3.94
C GLU A 85 19.35 -2.96 -5.12
N GLY A 86 19.02 -2.40 -6.30
CA GLY A 86 18.82 -3.17 -7.52
C GLY A 86 17.39 -3.15 -8.09
N PHE A 87 17.19 -4.00 -9.09
CA PHE A 87 15.94 -4.10 -9.84
C PHE A 87 14.79 -4.62 -8.95
N PRO A 88 13.59 -4.00 -8.98
CA PRO A 88 12.47 -4.45 -8.14
C PRO A 88 12.04 -5.87 -8.49
N THR A 89 11.67 -6.65 -7.47
CA THR A 89 11.02 -7.94 -7.73
C THR A 89 9.60 -7.70 -8.21
N LEU A 90 9.18 -8.41 -9.25
CA LEU A 90 7.85 -8.31 -9.82
C LEU A 90 7.05 -9.58 -9.51
N PHE A 91 5.75 -9.40 -9.26
CA PHE A 91 4.83 -10.47 -8.91
C PHE A 91 3.62 -10.40 -9.83
N LEU A 92 3.44 -11.41 -10.67
CA LEU A 92 2.23 -11.61 -11.45
C LEU A 92 1.25 -12.38 -10.57
N PHE A 93 0.13 -11.76 -10.25
CA PHE A 93 -0.97 -12.39 -9.53
C PHE A 93 -2.00 -12.91 -10.52
N ILE A 94 -2.48 -14.10 -10.21
CA ILE A 94 -3.35 -14.90 -11.06
C ILE A 94 -4.51 -15.37 -10.19
N LYS A 95 -5.72 -14.88 -10.46
CA LYS A 95 -6.94 -15.28 -9.75
C LYS A 95 -7.83 -16.07 -10.71
N ASN A 96 -8.22 -17.28 -10.30
CA ASN A 96 -9.33 -17.97 -10.96
C ASN A 96 -10.66 -17.43 -10.41
N GLU A 97 -11.57 -17.05 -11.29
CA GLU A 97 -12.87 -16.50 -10.88
C GLU A 97 -13.71 -17.55 -10.12
N GLU A 98 -14.52 -17.10 -9.16
CA GLU A 98 -15.30 -18.01 -8.30
C GLU A 98 -16.36 -18.82 -9.06
N SER A 99 -16.81 -18.29 -10.20
CA SER A 99 -17.80 -18.94 -11.08
C SER A 99 -17.18 -19.92 -12.08
N ALA A 100 -15.85 -20.02 -12.14
CA ALA A 100 -15.14 -20.87 -13.08
C ALA A 100 -14.87 -22.26 -12.50
N GLN A 101 -14.52 -23.21 -13.36
CA GLN A 101 -14.03 -24.52 -12.94
C GLN A 101 -12.54 -24.47 -12.60
N GLU A 102 -12.04 -25.56 -12.04
CA GLU A 102 -10.60 -25.76 -11.85
C GLU A 102 -9.89 -25.78 -13.20
N ILE A 103 -8.82 -24.99 -13.32
CA ILE A 103 -8.06 -24.85 -14.56
C ILE A 103 -6.57 -25.10 -14.32
N ARG A 104 -5.87 -25.53 -15.36
CA ARG A 104 -4.41 -25.63 -15.38
C ARG A 104 -3.84 -24.40 -16.09
N PHE A 105 -3.01 -23.62 -15.40
CA PHE A 105 -2.57 -22.31 -15.84
C PHE A 105 -1.08 -22.06 -15.49
N PRO A 106 -0.31 -21.45 -16.40
CA PRO A 106 -0.63 -21.28 -17.82
C PRO A 106 -0.62 -22.63 -18.55
N ASN A 107 -1.41 -22.74 -19.63
CA ASN A 107 -1.26 -23.81 -20.62
C ASN A 107 -0.36 -23.33 -21.79
N SER A 108 -0.14 -24.17 -22.80
CA SER A 108 0.71 -23.86 -23.96
C SER A 108 0.28 -22.64 -24.79
N ASP A 109 -0.97 -22.19 -24.67
CA ASP A 109 -1.50 -21.07 -25.43
C ASP A 109 -1.15 -19.71 -24.80
N TRP A 110 -0.67 -19.71 -23.54
CA TRP A 110 -0.32 -18.49 -22.81
C TRP A 110 1.14 -18.13 -23.01
N ASN A 111 1.37 -16.87 -23.39
CA ASN A 111 2.70 -16.30 -23.50
C ASN A 111 2.78 -15.00 -22.69
N PHE A 112 3.80 -14.91 -21.85
CA PHE A 112 4.07 -13.73 -21.02
C PHE A 112 5.40 -13.11 -21.45
N ARG A 113 5.37 -11.81 -21.71
CA ARG A 113 6.54 -11.03 -22.09
C ARG A 113 6.63 -9.83 -21.18
N ILE A 114 7.81 -9.61 -20.61
CA ILE A 114 8.08 -8.46 -19.75
C ILE A 114 8.96 -7.49 -20.52
N SER A 115 8.53 -6.23 -20.55
CA SER A 115 9.28 -5.13 -21.13
C SER A 115 9.40 -3.97 -20.14
N LEU A 116 10.59 -3.37 -20.09
CA LEU A 116 10.86 -2.17 -19.29
C LEU A 116 11.29 -1.06 -20.24
N ASN A 117 10.60 0.07 -20.18
CA ASN A 117 10.87 1.22 -21.04
C ASN A 117 11.14 2.48 -20.20
N THR A 118 12.00 3.38 -20.69
CA THR A 118 12.14 4.74 -20.12
C THR A 118 11.00 5.65 -20.55
N LYS A 119 10.91 6.86 -19.97
CA LYS A 119 9.94 7.88 -20.42
C LYS A 119 10.17 8.31 -21.87
N GLU A 120 11.42 8.27 -22.32
CA GLU A 120 11.79 8.59 -23.71
C GLU A 120 11.56 7.42 -24.68
N GLY A 121 11.07 6.27 -24.20
CA GLY A 121 10.75 5.10 -25.02
C GLY A 121 11.95 4.18 -25.31
N LEU A 122 13.07 4.34 -24.61
CA LEU A 122 14.19 3.40 -24.71
C LEU A 122 13.82 2.08 -24.04
N ASN A 123 13.99 0.97 -24.78
CA ASN A 123 13.77 -0.37 -24.27
C ASN A 123 14.97 -0.84 -23.46
N CYS A 124 14.76 -0.99 -22.16
CA CYS A 124 15.75 -1.39 -21.17
C CYS A 124 15.89 -2.90 -21.04
N LEU A 125 14.76 -3.60 -21.13
CA LEU A 125 14.65 -5.03 -20.92
C LEU A 125 13.48 -5.51 -21.73
N ASP A 126 13.68 -6.59 -22.47
CA ASP A 126 12.59 -7.28 -23.16
C ASP A 126 12.89 -8.77 -23.14
N SER A 127 12.14 -9.51 -22.31
CA SER A 127 12.36 -10.93 -22.11
C SER A 127 11.05 -11.70 -21.98
N ALA A 128 11.08 -12.98 -22.34
CA ALA A 128 10.00 -13.89 -22.01
C ALA A 128 9.95 -14.13 -20.48
N TRP A 129 8.75 -14.17 -19.91
CA TRP A 129 8.54 -14.56 -18.52
C TRP A 129 7.99 -15.98 -18.48
N GLU A 130 8.83 -16.92 -18.07
CA GLU A 130 8.44 -18.31 -17.83
C GLU A 130 7.61 -18.40 -16.54
N VAL A 131 6.29 -18.33 -16.68
CA VAL A 131 5.34 -18.47 -15.58
C VAL A 131 5.14 -19.97 -15.32
N PRO A 132 5.39 -20.47 -14.08
CA PRO A 132 5.29 -21.90 -13.79
C PRO A 132 3.83 -22.37 -13.84
N GLU A 133 3.62 -23.51 -14.50
CA GLU A 133 2.32 -24.15 -14.60
C GLU A 133 1.83 -24.68 -13.25
N ARG A 134 0.56 -24.38 -12.93
CA ARG A 134 -0.12 -24.80 -11.69
C ARG A 134 -1.59 -25.03 -11.92
N THR A 135 -2.20 -25.78 -11.03
CA THR A 135 -3.65 -25.94 -10.98
C THR A 135 -4.28 -24.85 -10.11
N LEU A 136 -5.26 -24.14 -10.67
CA LEU A 136 -5.97 -23.03 -10.02
C LEU A 136 -7.40 -23.43 -9.68
N HIS A 137 -7.69 -23.59 -8.40
CA HIS A 137 -9.05 -23.79 -7.92
C HIS A 137 -9.86 -22.48 -7.97
N PRO A 138 -11.21 -22.57 -8.10
CA PRO A 138 -12.08 -21.40 -8.16
C PRO A 138 -11.89 -20.47 -6.94
N GLY A 139 -11.81 -19.16 -7.17
CA GLY A 139 -11.60 -18.15 -6.14
C GLY A 139 -10.17 -18.07 -5.58
N LYS A 140 -9.28 -19.02 -5.92
CA LYS A 140 -7.89 -19.02 -5.44
C LYS A 140 -7.05 -17.99 -6.19
N ILE A 141 -6.15 -17.35 -5.46
CA ILE A 141 -5.13 -16.45 -5.99
C ILE A 141 -3.77 -17.14 -5.85
N GLU A 142 -3.06 -17.26 -6.96
CA GLU A 142 -1.66 -17.67 -7.03
C GLU A 142 -0.80 -16.52 -7.52
N PHE A 143 0.52 -16.65 -7.38
CA PHE A 143 1.46 -15.68 -7.90
C PHE A 143 2.70 -16.33 -8.50
N ALA A 144 3.24 -15.67 -9.53
CA ALA A 144 4.54 -15.97 -10.10
C ALA A 144 5.49 -14.80 -9.84
N ARG A 145 6.75 -15.12 -9.53
CA ARG A 145 7.79 -14.14 -9.25
C ARG A 145 8.69 -13.98 -10.47
N PHE A 146 8.97 -12.75 -10.84
CA PHE A 146 10.07 -12.40 -11.74
C PHE A 146 11.13 -11.66 -10.94
N LYS A 147 12.35 -12.19 -10.97
CA LYS A 147 13.53 -11.52 -10.42
C LYS A 147 14.57 -11.48 -11.52
N LEU A 148 15.06 -10.28 -11.82
CA LEU A 148 16.21 -10.14 -12.69
C LEU A 148 17.46 -10.60 -11.92
N ASN A 149 18.32 -11.37 -12.57
CA ASN A 149 19.61 -11.76 -11.98
C ASN A 149 20.48 -10.52 -11.76
N ASP A 150 21.31 -10.54 -10.72
CA ASP A 150 22.09 -9.36 -10.33
C ASP A 150 23.06 -8.95 -11.46
N GLU A 151 23.68 -9.90 -12.16
CA GLU A 151 24.51 -9.66 -13.36
C GLU A 151 23.72 -9.00 -14.51
N ALA A 152 22.48 -9.45 -14.74
CA ALA A 152 21.63 -8.89 -15.79
C ALA A 152 21.11 -7.50 -15.41
N ALA A 153 20.91 -7.23 -14.11
CA ALA A 153 20.57 -5.92 -13.60
C ALA A 153 21.74 -4.93 -13.74
N ASP A 154 22.98 -5.38 -13.52
CA ASP A 154 24.19 -4.57 -13.68
C ASP A 154 24.51 -4.25 -15.14
N ALA A 155 24.13 -5.15 -16.05
CA ALA A 155 24.26 -4.97 -17.50
C ALA A 155 23.21 -4.02 -18.12
N LEU A 156 22.19 -3.60 -17.37
CA LEU A 156 21.19 -2.66 -17.88
C LEU A 156 21.85 -1.32 -18.27
N PRO A 157 21.33 -0.65 -19.32
CA PRO A 157 21.79 0.69 -19.68
C PRO A 157 21.75 1.65 -18.48
N PRO A 158 22.64 2.65 -18.40
CA PRO A 158 22.72 3.56 -17.26
C PRO A 158 21.40 4.30 -16.98
N ASP A 159 20.62 4.60 -18.03
CA ASP A 159 19.31 5.25 -17.93
C ASP A 159 18.23 4.33 -17.35
N CYS A 160 18.46 3.02 -17.43
CA CYS A 160 17.59 1.96 -16.93
C CYS A 160 18.00 1.48 -15.54
N LYS A 161 19.16 1.92 -15.04
CA LYS A 161 19.61 1.61 -13.68
C LYS A 161 18.76 2.39 -12.71
N VAL A 162 18.04 1.66 -11.86
CA VAL A 162 17.36 2.23 -10.71
C VAL A 162 18.42 2.66 -9.70
N LYS A 163 18.92 3.90 -9.82
CA LYS A 163 19.97 4.43 -8.93
C LYS A 163 19.57 4.26 -7.47
N SER A 164 20.46 3.70 -6.65
CA SER A 164 20.43 3.82 -5.20
C SER A 164 20.86 5.24 -4.80
N PRO A 165 20.32 5.79 -3.71
CA PRO A 165 20.85 7.03 -3.15
C PRO A 165 22.13 6.73 -2.35
N ASP A 166 23.23 7.38 -2.70
CA ASP A 166 24.42 7.47 -1.86
C ASP A 166 24.11 8.42 -0.69
N GLY A 167 23.58 7.87 0.41
CA GLY A 167 23.56 8.56 1.70
C GLY A 167 22.22 8.58 2.43
N PHE A 168 22.33 8.72 3.75
CA PHE A 168 21.20 8.80 4.69
C PHE A 168 20.28 10.00 4.42
N VAL A 169 20.84 11.12 3.95
CA VAL A 169 20.11 12.37 3.68
C VAL A 169 19.22 12.21 2.45
N ASP A 170 19.74 11.68 1.34
CA ASP A 170 18.96 11.42 0.13
C ASP A 170 17.82 10.43 0.37
N ARG A 171 18.01 9.44 1.25
CA ARG A 171 16.97 8.47 1.63
C ARG A 171 15.78 9.14 2.34
N MET A 172 15.98 10.26 3.04
CA MET A 172 14.91 10.99 3.72
C MET A 172 14.12 11.90 2.74
N PHE A 173 14.80 12.52 1.76
CA PHE A 173 14.17 13.40 0.76
C PHE A 173 13.52 12.64 -0.44
N ARG A 174 13.86 11.36 -0.66
CA ARG A 174 13.30 10.56 -1.76
C ARG A 174 11.85 10.08 -1.58
N ARG A 175 11.33 10.02 -0.34
CA ARG A 175 9.92 9.60 -0.11
C ARG A 175 8.91 10.49 -0.83
N THR A 176 9.32 11.71 -1.19
CA THR A 176 8.50 12.70 -1.89
C THR A 176 8.83 12.86 -3.38
N ALA A 177 9.93 12.29 -3.90
CA ALA A 177 10.53 12.83 -5.15
C ALA A 177 11.17 11.86 -6.16
N SER A 178 11.04 10.53 -6.07
CA SER A 178 11.57 9.68 -7.17
C SER A 178 10.60 8.63 -7.67
N GLN A 179 9.81 9.03 -8.63
CA GLN A 179 9.37 8.09 -9.64
C GLN A 179 10.57 7.89 -10.58
N SER A 180 11.08 6.66 -10.76
CA SER A 180 12.22 6.41 -11.68
C SER A 180 11.90 6.80 -13.13
N GLY A 181 10.62 7.05 -13.41
CA GLY A 181 10.07 7.29 -14.73
C GLY A 181 10.04 6.03 -15.61
N LEU A 182 10.53 4.90 -15.12
CA LEU A 182 10.45 3.64 -15.84
C LEU A 182 8.99 3.17 -15.91
N LYS A 183 8.62 2.69 -17.09
CA LYS A 183 7.35 2.07 -17.41
C LYS A 183 7.59 0.57 -17.58
N LEU A 184 7.00 -0.21 -16.69
CA LEU A 184 6.95 -1.66 -16.84
C LEU A 184 5.69 -2.04 -17.60
N GLU A 185 5.86 -2.89 -18.60
CA GLU A 185 4.78 -3.49 -19.37
C GLU A 185 4.93 -5.01 -19.31
N VAL A 186 3.83 -5.70 -19.00
CA VAL A 186 3.75 -7.15 -19.10
C VAL A 186 2.70 -7.47 -20.15
N GLY A 187 3.18 -7.86 -21.33
CA GLY A 187 2.37 -8.34 -22.43
C GLY A 187 1.92 -9.78 -22.17
N ILE A 188 0.62 -10.01 -22.29
CA ILE A 188 -0.03 -11.30 -22.08
C ILE A 188 -0.77 -11.65 -23.37
N SER A 189 -0.40 -12.76 -23.97
CA SER A 189 -1.06 -13.27 -25.17
C SER A 189 -1.68 -14.62 -24.87
N HIS A 190 -2.94 -14.80 -25.24
CA HIS A 190 -3.65 -16.07 -25.16
C HIS A 190 -4.53 -16.24 -26.40
N ARG A 191 -4.20 -17.22 -27.24
CA ARG A 191 -4.86 -17.45 -28.53
C ARG A 191 -4.83 -16.17 -29.39
N GLU A 192 -5.98 -15.52 -29.57
CA GLU A 192 -6.14 -14.28 -30.35
C GLU A 192 -6.24 -13.02 -29.47
N ASP A 193 -6.43 -13.14 -28.14
CA ASP A 193 -6.53 -11.99 -27.25
C ASP A 193 -5.14 -11.60 -26.73
N ARG A 194 -4.91 -10.28 -26.67
CA ARG A 194 -3.67 -9.68 -26.19
C ARG A 194 -4.02 -8.57 -25.21
N LYS A 195 -3.41 -8.63 -24.03
CA LYS A 195 -3.54 -7.62 -22.98
C LYS A 195 -2.17 -7.17 -22.53
N VAL A 196 -2.10 -5.94 -22.05
CA VAL A 196 -0.87 -5.38 -21.49
C VAL A 196 -1.17 -4.86 -20.09
N LEU A 197 -0.43 -5.37 -19.11
CA LEU A 197 -0.44 -4.85 -17.75
C LEU A 197 0.66 -3.81 -17.63
N THR A 198 0.31 -2.58 -17.26
CA THR A 198 1.28 -1.49 -17.17
C THR A 198 1.44 -1.04 -15.72
N ILE A 199 2.68 -0.83 -15.30
CA ILE A 199 3.03 -0.13 -14.07
C ILE A 199 3.90 1.06 -14.45
N GLU A 200 3.41 2.26 -14.16
CA GLU A 200 4.18 3.47 -14.37
C GLU A 200 5.04 3.78 -13.15
N ASN A 201 6.10 4.54 -13.38
CA ASN A 201 6.89 5.18 -12.33
C ASN A 201 7.49 4.17 -11.33
N LEU A 202 8.15 3.14 -11.88
CA LEU A 202 8.68 2.00 -11.13
C LEU A 202 9.65 2.37 -10.01
#